data_AF-A0A2G3A005-F1
#
_entry.id   AF-A0A2G3A005-F1
#
_cell.length_a   1.000
_cell.length_b   1.000
_cell.length_c   1.000
_cell.angle_alpha   90.00
_cell.angle_beta   90.00
_cell.angle_gamma   90.00
#
_symmetry.space_group_name_H-M   'P 1'
#
loop_
_entity.id
_entity.type
_entity.pdbx_description
1 polymer ?
#
loop_
_entity_poly.entity_id
_entity_poly.type
_entity_poly.pdbx_seq_one_letter_code
_entity_poly.pdbx_strand_id
1 'polypeptide(L)'
;MEATLNDKECALQIQLTPAPHDRKIPLYDIAHNRACDKGDDINFSLIPYFPPDSERLKKIVTQEWVKIVVSSLLNPSHFPTSDDIERRDKWVSEHVEVEIYEVGGIRSLNSVVRIILDGRCEMLKKNQ
;
A
#
# COMPACT_ATOMS: atom_id res chain seq x y z
N MET A 1 -28.87 28.72 -11.45
CA MET A 1 -27.65 29.39 -10.96
C MET A 1 -27.52 28.98 -9.52
N GLU A 2 -26.96 27.79 -9.30
CA GLU A 2 -25.59 27.61 -8.82
C GLU A 2 -25.38 28.23 -7.44
N ALA A 3 -25.47 27.37 -6.44
CA ALA A 3 -24.68 27.52 -5.23
C ALA A 3 -23.78 26.28 -5.18
N THR A 4 -22.62 26.39 -5.82
CA THR A 4 -21.49 25.49 -5.62
C THR A 4 -20.93 25.74 -4.23
N LEU A 5 -21.23 24.87 -3.28
CA LEU A 5 -20.48 24.73 -2.03
C LEU A 5 -19.72 23.42 -2.12
N ASN A 6 -18.50 23.54 -2.62
CA ASN A 6 -17.47 22.51 -2.66
C ASN A 6 -16.89 22.36 -1.26
N ASP A 7 -17.70 21.84 -0.34
CA ASP A 7 -17.22 21.46 0.98
C ASP A 7 -16.60 20.08 0.85
N LYS A 8 -15.28 20.06 0.64
CA LYS A 8 -14.45 18.86 0.84
C LYS A 8 -14.40 18.56 2.33
N GLU A 9 -15.53 18.13 2.87
CA GLU A 9 -15.65 17.71 4.25
C GLU A 9 -14.97 16.35 4.36
N CYS A 10 -13.89 16.30 5.14
CA CYS A 10 -13.11 15.11 5.48
C CYS A 10 -13.88 14.22 6.47
N ALA A 11 -15.16 13.96 6.18
CA ALA A 11 -15.95 12.99 6.89
C ALA A 11 -15.63 11.61 6.29
N LEU A 12 -15.39 10.62 7.14
CA LEU A 12 -15.36 9.21 6.74
C LEU A 12 -16.69 8.92 6.04
N GLN A 13 -16.70 8.91 4.69
CA GLN A 13 -17.88 8.56 3.91
C GLN A 13 -18.14 7.07 4.13
N ILE A 14 -18.93 6.76 5.16
CA ILE A 14 -19.40 5.41 5.39
C ILE A 14 -20.35 5.07 4.24
N GLN A 15 -19.92 4.17 3.38
CA GLN A 15 -20.78 3.57 2.37
C GLN A 15 -21.76 2.64 3.08
N LEU A 16 -23.03 2.65 2.66
CA LEU A 16 -24.08 1.75 3.19
C LEU A 16 -24.17 0.44 2.40
N THR A 17 -23.40 0.31 1.32
CA THR A 17 -23.43 -0.82 0.41
C THR A 17 -22.05 -1.47 0.28
N PRO A 18 -21.97 -2.80 0.16
CA PRO A 18 -20.70 -3.50 -0.04
C PRO A 18 -20.07 -3.17 -1.39
N ALA A 19 -18.75 -3.25 -1.45
CA ALA A 19 -18.03 -3.20 -2.70
C ALA A 19 -18.49 -4.33 -3.64
N PRO A 20 -18.70 -4.06 -4.95
CA PRO A 20 -18.99 -5.12 -5.91
C PRO A 20 -17.90 -6.22 -5.90
N HIS A 21 -18.28 -7.45 -6.24
CA HIS A 21 -17.41 -8.63 -6.16
C HIS A 21 -17.29 -9.38 -7.50
N ASP A 22 -18.05 -8.94 -8.50
CA ASP A 22 -18.13 -9.46 -9.86
C ASP A 22 -17.01 -8.94 -10.78
N ARG A 23 -16.26 -7.94 -10.34
CA ARG A 23 -15.23 -7.26 -11.13
C ARG A 23 -14.02 -6.87 -10.28
N LYS A 24 -12.89 -6.62 -10.96
CA LYS A 24 -11.72 -5.99 -10.32
C LYS A 24 -12.04 -4.51 -10.06
N ILE A 25 -11.76 -4.05 -8.86
CA ILE A 25 -12.00 -2.68 -8.41
C ILE A 25 -10.71 -2.16 -7.78
N PRO A 26 -10.30 -0.92 -8.06
CA PRO A 26 -9.20 -0.29 -7.36
C PRO A 26 -9.43 -0.21 -5.84
N LEU A 27 -8.37 -0.41 -5.06
CA LEU A 27 -8.45 -0.35 -3.59
C LEU A 27 -8.94 1.01 -3.07
N TYR A 28 -8.62 2.10 -3.76
CA TYR A 28 -9.03 3.46 -3.35
C TYR A 28 -10.53 3.73 -3.51
N ASP A 29 -11.24 2.92 -4.30
CA ASP A 29 -12.71 3.03 -4.45
C ASP A 29 -13.45 2.33 -3.30
N ILE A 30 -12.79 1.40 -2.60
CA ILE A 30 -13.41 0.57 -1.55
C ILE A 30 -12.91 0.92 -0.13
N ALA A 31 -11.75 1.56 -0.03
CA ALA A 31 -11.14 1.94 1.23
C ALA A 31 -10.39 3.26 1.12
N HIS A 32 -10.43 4.03 2.20
CA HIS A 32 -9.54 5.15 2.41
C HIS A 32 -8.13 4.63 2.75
N ASN A 33 -7.12 5.10 2.03
CA ASN A 33 -5.72 4.75 2.28
C ASN A 33 -4.99 5.91 2.95
N ARG A 34 -4.21 5.61 3.98
CA ARG A 34 -3.20 6.52 4.52
C ARG A 34 -1.86 5.82 4.48
N ALA A 35 -0.86 6.45 3.87
CA ALA A 35 0.52 5.97 3.91
C ALA A 35 1.40 7.01 4.59
N CYS A 36 2.36 6.54 5.37
CA CYS A 36 3.40 7.38 5.97
C CYS A 36 4.71 6.59 5.98
N ASP A 37 5.75 7.20 5.46
CA ASP A 37 7.12 6.72 5.50
C ASP A 37 7.82 7.25 6.76
N LYS A 38 8.63 6.40 7.39
CA LYS A 38 9.47 6.80 8.52
C LYS A 38 10.80 6.06 8.46
N GLY A 39 11.84 6.75 7.99
CA GLY A 39 13.14 6.13 7.77
C GLY A 39 13.02 5.05 6.70
N ASP A 40 13.49 3.84 7.01
CA ASP A 40 13.47 2.71 6.07
C ASP A 40 12.13 1.98 6.03
N ASP A 41 11.19 2.36 6.89
CA ASP A 41 9.90 1.68 7.07
C ASP A 41 8.76 2.47 6.40
N ILE A 42 7.82 1.74 5.79
CA ILE A 42 6.56 2.28 5.27
C ILE A 42 5.42 1.72 6.11
N ASN A 43 4.58 2.59 6.65
CA ASN A 43 3.27 2.20 7.16
C ASN A 43 2.19 2.61 6.15
N PHE A 44 1.19 1.75 5.98
CA PHE A 44 -0.05 2.16 5.36
C PHE A 44 -1.26 1.52 6.04
N SER A 45 -2.37 2.23 6.02
CA SER A 45 -3.65 1.87 6.65
C SER A 45 -4.75 1.89 5.63
N LEU A 46 -5.51 0.80 5.55
CA LEU A 46 -6.71 0.69 4.72
C LEU A 46 -7.94 0.70 5.62
N ILE A 47 -8.75 1.75 5.50
CA ILE A 47 -10.00 1.91 6.24
C ILE A 47 -11.16 1.70 5.25
N PRO A 48 -11.89 0.57 5.30
CA PRO A 48 -12.98 0.32 4.37
C PRO A 48 -14.10 1.34 4.53
N TYR A 49 -14.67 1.80 3.42
CA TYR A 49 -15.85 2.67 3.47
C TYR A 49 -17.09 1.92 3.97
N PHE A 50 -17.19 0.60 3.70
CA PHE A 50 -18.22 -0.28 4.24
C PHE A 50 -17.61 -1.23 5.29
N PRO A 51 -17.91 -1.08 6.59
CA PRO A 51 -17.20 -1.81 7.66
C PRO A 51 -17.19 -3.35 7.54
N PRO A 52 -18.19 -4.03 6.95
CA PRO A 52 -18.11 -5.48 6.70
C PRO A 52 -17.11 -5.90 5.61
N ASP A 53 -16.66 -5.00 4.73
CA ASP A 53 -15.64 -5.31 3.73
C ASP A 53 -14.23 -5.50 4.34
N SER A 54 -14.05 -5.19 5.63
CA SER A 54 -12.79 -5.45 6.37
C SER A 54 -12.37 -6.92 6.27
N GLU A 55 -13.32 -7.85 6.35
CA GLU A 55 -13.06 -9.29 6.25
C GLU A 55 -12.63 -9.73 4.84
N ARG A 56 -13.08 -9.02 3.81
CA ARG A 56 -12.62 -9.25 2.43
C ARG A 56 -11.22 -8.68 2.24
N LEU A 57 -10.96 -7.47 2.76
CA LEU A 57 -9.64 -6.85 2.70
C LEU A 57 -8.57 -7.72 3.36
N LYS A 58 -8.85 -8.30 4.54
CA LYS A 58 -7.94 -9.22 5.24
C LYS A 58 -7.55 -10.45 4.42
N LYS A 59 -8.44 -10.94 3.55
CA LYS A 59 -8.17 -12.10 2.68
C LYS A 59 -7.32 -11.75 1.47
N ILE A 60 -7.37 -10.50 1.01
CA ILE A 60 -6.68 -10.03 -0.18
C ILE A 60 -5.30 -9.47 0.18
N VAL A 61 -5.23 -8.66 1.23
CA VAL A 61 -4.02 -7.97 1.67
C VAL A 61 -3.21 -8.92 2.56
N THR A 62 -2.52 -9.86 1.93
CA THR A 62 -1.57 -10.77 2.58
C THR A 62 -0.15 -10.19 2.56
N GLN A 63 0.76 -10.77 3.35
CA GLN A 63 2.16 -10.35 3.35
C GLN A 63 2.79 -10.43 1.94
N GLU A 64 2.52 -11.50 1.21
CA GLU A 64 2.99 -11.73 -0.16
C GLU A 64 2.44 -10.67 -1.11
N TRP A 65 1.14 -10.37 -1.01
CA TRP A 65 0.52 -9.33 -1.82
C TRP A 65 1.18 -7.97 -1.57
N VAL A 66 1.44 -7.62 -0.30
CA VAL A 66 2.13 -6.38 0.05
C VAL A 66 3.55 -6.35 -0.49
N LYS A 67 4.31 -7.45 -0.38
CA LYS A 67 5.66 -7.55 -0.95
C LYS A 67 5.68 -7.31 -2.46
N ILE A 68 4.71 -7.86 -3.19
CA ILE A 68 4.58 -7.65 -4.64
C ILE A 68 4.28 -6.18 -4.98
N VAL A 69 3.40 -5.54 -4.22
CA VAL A 69 3.06 -4.12 -4.45
C VAL A 69 4.27 -3.23 -4.18
N VAL A 70 4.96 -3.47 -3.07
CA VAL A 70 6.14 -2.70 -2.66
C VAL A 70 7.36 -2.97 -3.54
N SER A 71 7.52 -4.17 -4.11
CA SER A 71 8.69 -4.47 -4.96
C SER A 71 8.81 -3.52 -6.14
N SER A 72 7.70 -2.98 -6.64
CA SER A 72 7.71 -1.95 -7.68
C SER A 72 8.49 -0.69 -7.30
N LEU A 73 8.58 -0.36 -6.00
CA LEU A 73 9.33 0.78 -5.47
C LEU A 73 10.85 0.54 -5.45
N LEU A 74 11.27 -0.73 -5.50
CA LEU A 74 12.67 -1.15 -5.39
C LEU A 74 13.32 -1.40 -6.75
N ASN A 75 12.66 -1.01 -7.85
CA ASN A 75 13.23 -1.12 -9.18
C ASN A 75 14.36 -0.10 -9.36
N PRO A 76 15.60 -0.53 -9.62
CA PRO A 76 16.74 0.39 -9.79
C PRO A 76 16.69 1.16 -11.11
N SER A 77 15.90 0.67 -12.08
CA SER A 77 15.74 1.23 -13.42
C SER A 77 14.26 1.43 -13.73
N HIS A 78 13.95 2.47 -14.50
CA HIS A 78 12.61 2.66 -15.09
C HIS A 78 12.25 1.53 -16.09
N PHE A 79 13.25 0.81 -16.60
CA PHE A 79 13.11 -0.31 -17.52
C PHE A 79 13.94 -1.51 -17.00
N PRO A 80 13.44 -2.25 -16.00
CA PRO A 80 14.15 -3.40 -15.46
C PRO A 80 14.18 -4.55 -16.46
N THR A 81 15.31 -5.24 -16.55
CA THR A 81 15.44 -6.50 -17.30
C THR A 81 14.86 -7.68 -16.50
N SER A 82 14.72 -8.86 -17.11
CA SER A 82 14.27 -10.08 -16.40
C SER A 82 15.17 -10.40 -15.20
N ASP A 83 16.49 -10.27 -15.37
CA ASP A 83 17.48 -10.52 -14.32
C ASP A 83 17.36 -9.51 -13.17
N ASP A 84 17.05 -8.24 -13.49
CA ASP A 84 16.81 -7.20 -12.48
C ASP A 84 15.58 -7.52 -11.63
N ILE A 85 14.51 -8.01 -12.28
CA ILE A 85 13.25 -8.41 -11.62
C ILE A 85 13.49 -9.60 -10.69
N GLU A 86 14.17 -10.65 -11.16
CA GLU A 86 14.47 -11.84 -10.35
C GLU A 86 15.34 -11.49 -9.14
N ARG A 87 16.40 -10.68 -9.35
CA ARG A 87 17.29 -10.25 -8.27
C ARG A 87 16.54 -9.44 -7.22
N ARG A 88 15.66 -8.53 -7.66
CA ARG A 88 14.80 -7.72 -6.78
C ARG A 88 13.84 -8.60 -5.99
N ASP A 89 13.13 -9.51 -6.64
CA ASP A 89 12.12 -10.35 -5.98
C ASP A 89 12.76 -11.27 -4.94
N LYS A 90 13.94 -11.81 -5.24
CA LYS A 90 14.75 -12.53 -4.26
C LYS A 90 15.11 -11.65 -3.08
N TRP A 91 15.64 -10.44 -3.33
CA TRP A 91 16.02 -9.52 -2.25
C TRP A 91 14.83 -9.14 -1.36
N VAL A 92 13.67 -8.85 -1.96
CA VAL A 92 12.41 -8.53 -1.25
C VAL A 92 11.96 -9.72 -0.41
N SER A 93 12.06 -10.94 -0.93
CA SER A 93 11.68 -12.12 -0.17
C SER A 93 12.53 -12.31 1.09
N GLU A 94 13.82 -12.02 1.01
CA GLU A 94 14.82 -12.25 2.05
C GLU A 94 14.91 -11.11 3.08
N HIS A 95 14.72 -9.85 2.68
CA HIS A 95 15.03 -8.68 3.52
C HIS A 95 13.80 -7.87 3.93
N VAL A 96 12.71 -7.93 3.16
CA VAL A 96 11.50 -7.14 3.48
C VAL A 96 10.63 -7.92 4.46
N GLU A 97 10.39 -7.32 5.62
CA GLU A 97 9.46 -7.82 6.62
C GLU A 97 8.13 -7.08 6.51
N VAL A 98 7.02 -7.83 6.53
CA VAL A 98 5.66 -7.26 6.47
C VAL A 98 4.88 -7.70 7.70
N GLU A 99 4.45 -6.75 8.50
CA GLU A 99 3.52 -6.97 9.61
C GLU A 99 2.14 -6.43 9.22
N ILE A 100 1.10 -7.24 9.36
CA ILE A 100 -0.29 -6.84 9.07
C ILE A 100 -1.11 -7.03 10.33
N TYR A 101 -1.82 -5.99 10.76
CA TYR A 101 -2.67 -6.02 11.94
C TYR A 101 -3.92 -5.18 11.77
N GLU A 102 -4.98 -5.56 12.47
CA GLU A 102 -6.21 -4.77 12.53
C GLU A 102 -6.17 -3.81 13.73
N VAL A 103 -6.58 -2.57 13.51
CA VAL A 103 -6.79 -1.59 14.58
C VAL A 103 -8.28 -1.60 14.97
N GLY A 104 -8.53 -2.04 16.21
CA GLY A 104 -9.87 -2.05 16.81
C GLY A 104 -10.52 -0.66 16.83
N GLY A 105 -11.84 -0.62 16.77
CA GLY A 105 -12.63 0.62 16.75
C GLY A 105 -12.91 1.14 15.35
N ILE A 106 -11.87 1.38 14.54
CA ILE A 106 -12.02 1.90 13.17
C ILE A 106 -11.99 0.82 12.08
N ARG A 107 -11.78 -0.45 12.46
CA ARG A 107 -11.64 -1.61 11.54
C ARG A 107 -10.62 -1.36 10.42
N SER A 108 -9.56 -0.63 10.76
CA SER A 108 -8.46 -0.34 9.83
C SER A 108 -7.56 -1.56 9.72
N LEU A 109 -7.20 -1.92 8.49
CA LEU A 109 -6.16 -2.89 8.22
C LEU A 109 -4.84 -2.14 8.02
N ASN A 110 -3.96 -2.22 9.00
CA ASN A 110 -2.63 -1.62 8.94
C ASN A 110 -1.61 -2.63 8.45
N SER A 111 -0.73 -2.16 7.58
CA SER A 111 0.44 -2.89 7.13
C SER A 111 1.67 -2.04 7.41
N VAL A 112 2.64 -2.63 8.10
CA VAL A 112 3.96 -2.05 8.33
C VAL A 112 4.93 -2.88 7.53
N VAL A 113 5.68 -2.22 6.66
CA VAL A 113 6.69 -2.86 5.83
C VAL A 113 8.03 -2.25 6.19
N ARG A 114 8.94 -3.11 6.65
CA ARG A 114 10.24 -2.69 7.13
C ARG A 114 11.30 -2.89 6.06
N ILE A 115 12.34 -2.06 6.12
CA ILE A 115 13.55 -2.22 5.30
C ILE A 115 13.24 -2.08 3.80
N ILE A 116 12.46 -1.06 3.42
CA ILE A 116 12.21 -0.73 2.01
C ILE A 116 13.13 0.41 1.56
N LEU A 117 13.29 1.44 2.39
CA LEU A 117 13.92 2.68 1.97
C LEU A 117 15.36 2.78 2.47
N ASP A 118 16.17 1.71 2.34
CA ASP A 118 17.61 1.83 2.62
C ASP A 118 18.13 2.96 1.71
N GLY A 119 18.47 4.10 2.34
CA GLY A 119 18.76 5.39 1.71
C GLY A 119 20.02 5.41 0.83
N ARG A 120 20.35 4.29 0.19
CA ARG A 120 21.25 4.21 -0.96
C ARG A 120 20.59 4.91 -2.15
N CYS A 121 20.50 6.23 -2.05
CA CYS A 121 20.98 7.03 -3.17
C CYS A 121 22.39 6.50 -3.47
N GLU A 122 22.53 5.61 -4.46
CA GLU A 122 23.80 5.45 -5.14
C GLU A 122 24.14 6.82 -5.74
N MET A 123 24.74 7.67 -4.91
CA MET A 123 25.74 8.60 -5.37
C MET A 123 26.70 7.74 -6.18
N LEU A 124 26.52 7.77 -7.50
CA LEU A 124 27.50 7.31 -8.47
C LEU A 124 28.84 7.88 -8.01
N LYS A 125 29.63 7.07 -7.30
CA LYS A 125 31.06 7.33 -7.17
C LYS A 125 31.59 7.17 -8.58
N LYS A 126 31.62 8.27 -9.32
CA LYS A 126 32.46 8.39 -10.49
C LYS A 126 33.87 8.07 -10.00
N ASN A 127 34.39 6.95 -10.48
CA ASN A 127 35.78 6.58 -10.33
C ASN A 127 36.65 7.77 -10.80
N GLN A 128 37.49 8.26 -9.89
CA GLN A 128 38.70 9.02 -10.19
C GLN A 128 39.83 8.38 -9.40
#